data_AF-A0A9E3ASZ7-F1
#
_entry.id   AF-A0A9E3ASZ7-F1
#
_cell.length_a   1.000
_cell.length_b   1.000
_cell.length_c   1.000
_cell.angle_alpha   90.00
_cell.angle_beta   90.00
_cell.angle_gamma   90.00
#
_symmetry.space_group_name_H-M   'P 1'
#
loop_
_entity.id
_entity.type
_entity.pdbx_description
1 polymer ?
#
loop_
_entity_poly.entity_id
_entity_poly.type
_entity_poly.pdbx_seq_one_letter_code
_entity_poly.pdbx_strand_id
1 'polypeptide(L)'
;MTETRYDVLGLGNAIVDVIARTEDDFLAKHKLNKGAMTLIEEARAEALFQSMGPAEIISGGCAANTASGVASLGGRAAFIGKVRQDTLGELFAQNIRAFG
;
A
#
# COMPACT_ATOMS: atom_id res chain seq x y z
N MET A 1 23.36 -20.92 19.55
CA MET A 1 22.54 -20.57 18.37
C MET A 1 22.59 -19.07 18.21
N THR A 2 22.76 -18.55 16.99
CA THR A 2 22.70 -17.11 16.73
C THR A 2 21.29 -16.60 17.03
N GLU A 3 21.19 -15.49 17.76
CA GLU A 3 19.89 -14.83 17.98
C GLU A 3 19.33 -14.32 16.66
N THR A 4 18.06 -14.63 16.39
CA THR A 4 17.35 -14.09 15.24
C THR A 4 17.05 -12.61 15.47
N ARG A 5 17.41 -11.76 14.50
CA ARG A 5 17.19 -10.30 14.60
C ARG A 5 15.72 -9.90 14.42
N TYR A 6 14.99 -10.64 13.59
CA TYR A 6 13.59 -10.39 13.25
C TYR A 6 12.77 -11.65 13.43
N ASP A 7 11.52 -11.48 13.84
CA ASP A 7 10.53 -12.56 13.98
C ASP A 7 9.83 -12.79 12.64
N VAL A 8 9.60 -11.71 11.87
CA VAL A 8 8.95 -11.76 10.56
C VAL A 8 9.68 -10.85 9.56
N LEU A 9 9.91 -11.35 8.36
CA LEU A 9 10.35 -10.56 7.21
C LEU A 9 9.26 -10.57 6.13
N GLY A 10 8.73 -9.40 5.81
CA GLY A 10 7.84 -9.19 4.66
C GLY A 10 8.63 -8.81 3.41
N LEU A 11 8.29 -9.42 2.28
CA LEU A 11 8.75 -9.00 0.95
C LEU A 11 7.51 -8.71 0.10
N GLY A 12 7.41 -7.52 -0.48
CA GLY A 12 6.28 -7.21 -1.33
C GLY A 12 6.35 -5.87 -2.03
N ASN A 13 5.32 -5.59 -2.81
CA ASN A 13 5.17 -4.31 -3.50
C ASN A 13 4.91 -3.21 -2.46
N ALA A 14 5.79 -2.21 -2.45
CA ALA A 14 5.58 -0.98 -1.69
C ALA A 14 4.59 -0.12 -2.46
N ILE A 15 3.39 0.06 -1.91
CA ILE A 15 2.29 0.75 -2.55
C ILE A 15 1.82 1.86 -1.62
N VAL A 16 1.49 3.01 -2.18
CA VAL A 16 0.71 4.05 -1.49
C VAL A 16 -0.72 3.91 -1.97
N ASP A 17 -1.64 3.70 -1.03
CA ASP A 17 -3.06 3.56 -1.29
C ASP A 17 -3.70 4.94 -1.42
N VAL A 18 -4.53 5.11 -2.44
CA VAL A 18 -5.41 6.26 -2.62
C VAL A 18 -6.84 5.75 -2.46
N ILE A 19 -7.51 6.16 -1.39
CA ILE A 19 -8.78 5.57 -0.95
C ILE A 19 -9.89 6.61 -1.03
N ALA A 20 -10.93 6.33 -1.80
CA ALA A 20 -12.12 7.16 -1.89
C ALA A 20 -13.39 6.30 -1.75
N ARG A 21 -14.45 6.89 -1.19
CA ARG A 21 -15.78 6.26 -1.17
C ARG A 21 -16.47 6.47 -2.51
N THR A 22 -17.13 5.43 -3.00
CA THR A 22 -17.85 5.46 -4.27
C THR A 22 -19.00 4.45 -4.26
N GLU A 23 -19.93 4.59 -5.19
CA GLU A 23 -21.08 3.72 -5.38
C GLU A 23 -20.79 2.64 -6.46
N ASP A 24 -21.63 1.59 -6.51
CA ASP A 24 -21.42 0.46 -7.44
C ASP A 24 -21.54 0.86 -8.93
N ASP A 25 -22.24 1.94 -9.23
CA ASP A 25 -22.37 2.50 -10.59
C ASP A 25 -21.04 3.04 -11.13
N PHE A 26 -20.19 3.60 -10.27
CA PHE A 26 -18.83 4.01 -10.62
C PHE A 26 -17.99 2.80 -11.04
N LEU A 27 -18.07 1.70 -10.28
CA LEU A 27 -17.35 0.48 -10.60
C LEU A 27 -17.79 -0.07 -11.97
N ALA A 28 -19.10 -0.08 -12.23
CA ALA A 28 -19.65 -0.51 -13.52
C ALA A 28 -19.19 0.39 -14.67
N LYS A 29 -19.27 1.71 -14.51
CA LYS A 29 -18.84 2.72 -15.50
C LYS A 29 -17.38 2.55 -15.89
N HIS A 30 -16.51 2.26 -14.92
CA HIS A 30 -15.07 2.14 -15.12
C HIS A 30 -14.58 0.70 -15.35
N LYS A 31 -15.52 -0.27 -15.49
CA LYS A 31 -15.25 -1.71 -15.69
C LYS A 31 -14.30 -2.27 -14.63
N LEU A 32 -14.61 -2.00 -13.37
CA LEU A 32 -13.87 -2.48 -12.21
C LEU A 32 -14.59 -3.65 -11.56
N ASN A 33 -13.86 -4.72 -11.25
CA ASN A 33 -14.39 -5.88 -10.56
C ASN A 33 -14.40 -5.61 -9.04
N LYS A 34 -15.60 -5.58 -8.45
CA LYS A 34 -15.76 -5.36 -7.01
C LYS A 34 -15.03 -6.44 -6.20
N GLY A 35 -14.21 -6.01 -5.23
CA GLY A 35 -13.46 -6.90 -4.33
C GLY A 35 -12.20 -7.53 -4.94
N ALA A 36 -11.79 -7.14 -6.15
CA ALA A 36 -10.59 -7.65 -6.80
C ALA A 36 -9.46 -6.61 -6.85
N MET A 37 -8.22 -7.08 -6.92
CA MET A 37 -7.08 -6.26 -7.34
C MET A 37 -6.98 -6.30 -8.87
N THR A 38 -7.00 -5.14 -9.50
CA THR A 38 -6.85 -5.02 -10.95
C THR A 38 -5.57 -4.25 -11.24
N LEU A 39 -4.62 -4.89 -11.93
CA LEU A 39 -3.46 -4.20 -12.47
C LEU A 39 -3.89 -3.28 -13.61
N ILE A 40 -3.39 -2.05 -13.60
CA ILE A 40 -3.71 -1.01 -14.57
C ILE A 40 -2.44 -0.29 -15.00
N GLU A 41 -2.42 0.17 -16.25
CA GLU A 41 -1.42 1.07 -16.79
C GLU A 41 -1.57 2.52 -16.30
N GLU A 42 -0.50 3.31 -16.42
CA GLU A 42 -0.41 4.69 -15.94
C GLU A 42 -1.55 5.58 -16.45
N ALA A 43 -1.85 5.53 -17.76
CA ALA A 43 -2.93 6.32 -18.34
C ALA A 43 -4.30 6.01 -17.73
N ARG A 44 -4.56 4.73 -17.37
CA ARG A 44 -5.79 4.33 -16.69
C ARG A 44 -5.79 4.75 -15.23
N ALA A 45 -4.64 4.71 -14.56
CA ALA A 45 -4.50 5.21 -13.20
C ALA A 45 -4.79 6.71 -13.12
N GLU A 46 -4.26 7.52 -14.03
CA GLU A 46 -4.53 8.95 -14.12
C GLU A 46 -6.01 9.25 -14.37
N ALA A 47 -6.63 8.56 -15.34
CA ALA A 47 -8.04 8.73 -15.66
C ALA A 47 -8.95 8.37 -14.47
N LEU A 48 -8.64 7.29 -13.76
CA LEU A 48 -9.36 6.90 -12.55
C LEU A 48 -9.17 7.96 -11.45
N PHE A 49 -7.93 8.38 -11.18
CA PHE A 49 -7.62 9.37 -10.17
C PHE A 49 -8.34 10.71 -10.40
N GLN A 50 -8.41 11.18 -11.65
CA GLN A 50 -9.17 12.38 -12.01
C GLN A 50 -10.68 12.24 -11.81
N SER A 51 -11.21 11.02 -11.93
CA SER A 51 -12.63 10.72 -11.73
C SER A 51 -12.99 10.41 -10.28
N MET A 52 -12.00 10.22 -9.41
CA MET A 52 -12.21 9.96 -7.98
C MET A 52 -12.70 11.22 -7.28
N GLY A 53 -13.57 11.02 -6.28
CA GLY A 53 -13.93 12.06 -5.32
C GLY A 53 -12.80 12.34 -4.32
N PRO A 54 -13.10 13.05 -3.21
CA PRO A 54 -12.15 13.26 -2.12
C PRO A 54 -11.52 11.94 -1.67
N ALA A 55 -10.19 11.90 -1.64
CA ALA A 55 -9.42 10.70 -1.36
C ALA A 55 -8.45 10.91 -0.19
N GLU A 56 -8.24 9.84 0.57
CA GLU A 56 -7.18 9.73 1.56
C GLU A 56 -5.96 9.05 0.92
N ILE A 57 -4.77 9.56 1.21
CA ILE A 57 -3.51 9.01 0.70
C ILE A 57 -2.73 8.46 1.89
N ILE A 58 -2.50 7.14 1.90
CA ILE A 58 -1.89 6.43 3.02
C ILE A 58 -0.95 5.33 2.52
N SER A 59 0.11 5.01 3.27
CA SER A 59 0.96 3.87 2.93
C SER A 59 0.20 2.56 3.04
N GLY A 60 0.37 1.67 2.07
CA GLY A 60 -0.31 0.39 2.00
C GLY A 60 0.63 -0.74 1.58
N GLY A 61 0.11 -1.64 0.74
CA GLY A 61 0.82 -2.86 0.32
C GLY A 61 0.66 -4.01 1.32
N CYS A 62 0.24 -5.18 0.83
CA CYS A 62 -0.16 -6.31 1.67
C CYS A 62 0.93 -6.77 2.65
N ALA A 63 2.15 -7.01 2.17
CA ALA A 63 3.26 -7.47 3.01
C ALA A 63 3.76 -6.38 3.96
N ALA A 64 3.70 -5.12 3.54
CA ALA A 64 4.04 -3.97 4.38
C ALA A 64 3.05 -3.83 5.54
N ASN A 65 1.75 -3.87 5.25
CA ASN A 65 0.70 -3.84 6.28
C ASN A 65 0.82 -5.00 7.26
N THR A 66 1.20 -6.19 6.79
CA THR A 66 1.46 -7.35 7.65
C THR A 66 2.65 -7.10 8.58
N ALA A 67 3.76 -6.59 8.06
CA ALA A 67 4.95 -6.27 8.85
C ALA A 67 4.66 -5.18 9.90
N SER A 68 3.96 -4.11 9.51
CA SER A 68 3.52 -3.05 10.42
C SER A 68 2.56 -3.56 11.49
N GLY A 69 1.67 -4.50 11.14
CA GLY A 69 0.79 -5.17 12.10
C GLY A 69 1.56 -6.00 13.13
N VAL A 70 2.55 -6.78 12.69
CA VAL A 70 3.44 -7.53 13.59
C VAL A 70 4.20 -6.59 14.53
N ALA A 71 4.76 -5.50 14.01
CA ALA A 71 5.46 -4.51 14.80
C ALA A 71 4.55 -3.82 15.83
N SER A 72 3.33 -3.48 15.42
CA SER A 72 2.31 -2.89 16.31
C SER A 72 1.87 -3.82 17.45
N LEU A 73 2.01 -5.14 17.25
CA LEU A 73 1.72 -6.16 18.26
C LEU A 73 2.95 -6.50 19.14
N GLY A 74 4.08 -5.80 18.96
CA GLY A 74 5.30 -5.96 19.75
C GLY A 74 6.31 -6.96 19.18
N GLY A 75 6.07 -7.51 17.98
CA GLY A 75 7.03 -8.36 17.28
C GLY A 75 8.11 -7.55 16.54
N ARG A 76 9.25 -8.16 16.25
CA ARG A 76 10.33 -7.52 15.46
C ARG A 76 10.13 -7.84 13.98
N ALA A 77 9.59 -6.89 13.23
CA ALA A 77 9.36 -7.05 11.80
C ALA A 77 10.46 -6.38 10.95
N ALA A 78 10.65 -6.89 9.74
CA ALA A 78 11.39 -6.22 8.69
C ALA A 78 10.56 -6.25 7.40
N PHE A 79 10.78 -5.27 6.51
CA PHE A 79 10.14 -5.21 5.20
C PHE A 79 11.16 -4.90 4.11
N ILE A 80 11.05 -5.61 2.98
CA ILE A 80 11.77 -5.33 1.75
C ILE A 80 10.73 -5.00 0.67
N GLY A 81 10.91 -3.84 0.05
CA GLY A 81 10.09 -3.38 -1.07
C GLY A 81 10.84 -2.32 -1.87
N LYS A 82 10.34 -2.02 -3.06
CA LYS A 82 10.96 -1.03 -3.95
C LYS A 82 10.08 0.22 -4.03
N VAL A 83 10.66 1.36 -3.72
CA VAL A 83 10.06 2.68 -3.92
C VAL A 83 10.88 3.46 -4.95
N ARG A 84 10.26 4.47 -5.54
CA ARG A 84 10.95 5.48 -6.33
C ARG A 84 11.45 6.59 -5.40
N GLN A 85 12.50 7.31 -5.82
CA GLN A 85 12.95 8.52 -5.14
C GLN A 85 12.05 9.69 -5.54
N ASP A 86 10.85 9.72 -4.96
CA ASP A 86 9.84 10.76 -5.13
C ASP A 86 9.03 10.94 -3.84
N THR A 87 8.11 11.89 -3.82
CA THR A 87 7.31 12.22 -2.64
C THR A 87 6.50 11.04 -2.10
N LEU A 88 5.99 10.16 -2.97
CA LEU A 88 5.22 8.99 -2.55
C LEU A 88 6.14 7.91 -1.96
N GLY A 89 7.31 7.71 -2.54
CA GLY A 89 8.33 6.81 -2.02
C GLY A 89 8.90 7.29 -0.69
N GLU A 90 9.09 8.59 -0.51
CA GLU A 90 9.49 9.20 0.76
C GLU A 90 8.41 9.02 1.82
N LEU A 91 7.15 9.30 1.50
CA LEU A 91 5.99 9.06 2.38
C LEU A 91 5.93 7.59 2.81
N PHE A 92 6.04 6.66 1.86
CA PHE A 92 6.05 5.23 2.15
C PHE A 92 7.19 4.86 3.11
N ALA A 93 8.41 5.30 2.80
CA ALA A 93 9.60 4.98 3.57
C ALA A 93 9.57 5.58 5.00
N GLN A 94 8.99 6.77 5.17
CA GLN A 94 8.80 7.38 6.49
C GLN A 94 7.78 6.59 7.31
N ASN A 95 6.61 6.31 6.74
CA ASN A 95 5.54 5.62 7.44
C ASN A 95 5.94 4.20 7.87
N ILE A 96 6.56 3.41 6.99
CA ILE A 96 6.92 2.03 7.35
C ILE A 96 7.97 1.96 8.48
N ARG A 97 8.89 2.94 8.55
CA ARG A 97 9.89 3.04 9.63
C ARG A 97 9.31 3.59 10.93
N ALA A 98 8.19 4.29 10.87
CA ALA A 98 7.53 4.81 12.07
C ALA A 98 6.83 3.69 12.88
N PHE A 99 6.53 2.55 12.24
CA PHE A 99 5.90 1.40 12.92
C PHE A 99 6.89 0.48 13.64
N GLY A 100 8.21 0.71 13.54
CA GLY A 100 9.28 -0.11 14.12
C GLY A 100 10.29 -0.58 13.09
#